data_AF-A0AAP4ANU9-F1
#
_entry.id   AF-A0AAP4ANU9-F1
#
_cell.length_a   1.000
_cell.length_b   1.000
_cell.length_c   1.000
_cell.angle_alpha   90.00
_cell.angle_beta   90.00
_cell.angle_gamma   90.00
#
_symmetry.space_group_name_H-M   'P 1'
#
loop_
_entity.id
_entity.type
_entity.pdbx_description
1 polymer ?
#
loop_
_entity_poly.entity_id
_entity_poly.type
_entity_poly.pdbx_seq_one_letter_code
_entity_poly.pdbx_strand_id
1 'polypeptide(L)'
;MENFRKLSLQEMKNVEGGFAVSSFITTLMTQLMPAGINIVGSIVGLVKSSTSTKGEIKQKDTDYKWDNTENVTVNTPMFYCI
;
A
#
# COMPACT_ATOMS: atom_id res chain seq x y z
N MET A 1 29.47 13.99 34.08
CA MET A 1 29.60 12.61 33.56
C MET A 1 29.85 11.69 34.75
N GLU A 2 28.84 11.51 35.58
CA GLU A 2 28.96 10.67 36.77
C GLU A 2 27.90 9.57 36.60
N ASN A 3 28.27 8.32 36.90
CA ASN A 3 27.49 7.07 36.75
C ASN A 3 27.73 6.20 35.50
N PHE A 4 28.77 6.44 34.69
CA PHE A 4 29.15 5.45 33.67
C PHE A 4 29.97 4.31 34.30
N ARG A 5 29.43 3.08 34.28
CA ARG A 5 30.13 1.87 34.69
C ARG A 5 30.72 1.18 33.46
N LYS A 6 32.00 0.78 33.53
CA LYS A 6 32.63 -0.06 32.52
C LYS A 6 31.90 -1.41 32.47
N LEU A 7 31.35 -1.74 31.32
CA LEU A 7 30.71 -3.04 31.08
C LEU A 7 31.77 -4.13 30.93
N SER A 8 31.45 -5.31 31.44
CA SER A 8 32.22 -6.51 31.13
C SER A 8 32.05 -6.90 29.66
N LEU A 9 33.00 -7.66 29.12
CA LEU A 9 32.93 -8.19 27.74
C LEU A 9 31.65 -9.00 27.49
N GLN A 10 31.17 -9.72 28.51
CA GLN A 10 29.94 -10.50 28.45
C GLN A 10 28.70 -9.59 28.32
N GLU A 11 28.64 -8.51 29.11
CA GLU A 11 27.54 -7.53 29.07
C GLU A 11 27.52 -6.77 27.74
N MET A 12 28.69 -6.37 27.22
CA MET A 12 28.79 -5.77 25.89
C MET A 12 28.24 -6.69 24.80
N LYS A 13 28.66 -7.96 24.79
CA LYS A 13 28.22 -8.94 23.79
C LYS A 13 26.70 -9.18 23.85
N ASN A 14 26.13 -9.18 25.05
CA ASN A 14 24.67 -9.31 25.23
C ASN A 14 23.92 -8.07 24.72
N VAL A 15 24.45 -6.86 24.94
CA VAL A 15 23.85 -5.62 24.44
C VAL A 15 23.94 -5.57 22.92
N GLU A 16 25.08 -5.89 22.33
CA GLU A 16 25.27 -5.92 20.87
C GLU A 16 24.37 -6.97 20.21
N GLY A 17 24.30 -8.18 20.77
CA GLY A 17 23.42 -9.24 20.29
C GLY A 17 21.95 -8.88 20.39
N GLY A 18 21.52 -8.31 21.52
CA GLY A 18 20.15 -7.83 21.72
C GLY A 18 19.79 -6.70 20.76
N PHE A 19 20.70 -5.77 20.52
CA PHE A 19 20.52 -4.68 19.56
C PHE A 19 20.42 -5.18 18.12
N ALA A 20 21.28 -6.12 17.71
CA ALA A 20 21.24 -6.69 16.35
C ALA A 20 19.92 -7.45 16.08
N VAL A 21 19.44 -8.24 17.04
CA VAL A 21 18.19 -8.99 16.88
C VAL A 21 16.98 -8.05 16.90
N SER A 22 16.94 -7.11 17.84
CA SER A 22 15.82 -6.15 17.94
C SER A 22 15.73 -5.25 16.71
N SER A 23 16.85 -4.70 16.23
CA SER A 23 16.86 -3.88 15.01
C SER A 23 16.41 -4.66 13.77
N PHE A 24 16.79 -5.93 13.64
CA PHE A 24 16.33 -6.80 12.57
C PHE A 24 14.81 -7.05 12.62
N ILE A 25 14.29 -7.38 13.80
CA ILE A 25 12.84 -7.60 14.00
C ILE A 25 12.07 -6.32 13.73
N THR A 26 12.53 -5.17 14.24
CA THR A 26 11.90 -3.87 13.99
C THR A 26 11.85 -3.59 12.49
N THR A 27 12.95 -3.77 11.77
CA THR A 27 13.03 -3.55 10.31
C THR A 27 12.02 -4.42 9.56
N LEU A 28 11.93 -5.71 9.89
CA LEU A 28 10.95 -6.63 9.32
C LEU A 28 9.51 -6.17 9.56
N MET A 29 9.21 -5.76 10.79
CA MET A 29 7.84 -5.41 11.18
C MET A 29 7.40 -4.04 10.63
N THR A 30 8.28 -3.04 10.62
CA THR A 30 7.93 -1.67 10.23
C THR A 30 8.04 -1.40 8.75
N GLN A 31 8.95 -2.06 8.03
CA GLN A 31 9.20 -1.77 6.61
C GLN A 31 8.65 -2.86 5.69
N LEU A 32 8.93 -4.13 5.99
CA LEU A 32 8.61 -5.23 5.07
C LEU A 32 7.14 -5.62 5.12
N MET A 33 6.52 -5.71 6.31
CA MET A 33 5.09 -6.06 6.40
C MET A 33 4.16 -5.02 5.74
N PRO A 34 4.26 -3.71 6.03
CA PRO A 34 3.38 -2.73 5.40
C PRO A 34 3.59 -2.65 3.88
N ALA A 35 4.83 -2.72 3.41
CA ALA A 35 5.13 -2.73 1.98
C ALA A 35 4.52 -3.95 1.28
N GLY A 36 4.68 -5.15 1.85
CA GLY A 36 4.13 -6.39 1.30
C GLY A 36 2.60 -6.37 1.19
N ILE A 37 1.91 -5.95 2.25
CA ILE A 37 0.44 -5.91 2.29
C ILE A 37 -0.11 -4.87 1.30
N ASN A 38 0.51 -3.70 1.22
CA ASN A 38 0.07 -2.62 0.33
C ASN A 38 0.22 -2.99 -1.16
N ILE A 39 1.29 -3.69 -1.54
CA ILE A 39 1.52 -4.13 -2.92
C ILE A 39 0.47 -5.18 -3.33
N VAL A 40 0.23 -6.19 -2.48
CA VAL A 40 -0.75 -7.25 -2.77
C VAL A 40 -2.16 -6.67 -2.87
N GLY A 41 -2.54 -5.77 -1.95
CA GLY A 41 -3.84 -5.10 -1.97
C GLY A 41 -4.07 -4.29 -3.24
N SER A 42 -3.04 -3.56 -3.71
CA SER A 42 -3.10 -2.76 -4.93
C SER A 42 -3.27 -3.62 -6.17
N ILE A 43 -2.53 -4.72 -6.30
CA ILE A 43 -2.65 -5.65 -7.43
C ILE A 43 -4.04 -6.30 -7.46
N VAL A 44 -4.53 -6.78 -6.31
CA VAL A 44 -5.86 -7.40 -6.20
C VAL A 44 -6.97 -6.38 -6.51
N GLY A 45 -6.83 -5.15 -6.05
CA GLY A 45 -7.75 -4.06 -6.35
C GLY A 45 -7.79 -3.74 -7.85
N LEU A 46 -6.61 -3.67 -8.50
CA LEU A 46 -6.51 -3.46 -9.93
C LEU A 46 -7.14 -4.60 -10.73
N VAL A 47 -6.82 -5.85 -10.41
CA VAL A 47 -7.41 -7.02 -11.09
C VAL A 47 -8.93 -7.01 -10.96
N LYS A 48 -9.46 -6.83 -9.74
CA LYS A 48 -10.91 -6.76 -9.51
C LYS A 48 -11.56 -5.61 -10.27
N SER A 49 -10.92 -4.44 -10.30
CA SER A 49 -11.44 -3.28 -11.05
C SER A 49 -11.45 -3.55 -12.57
N SER A 50 -10.38 -4.17 -13.09
CA SER A 50 -10.24 -4.45 -14.53
C SER A 50 -11.20 -5.52 -15.03
N THR A 51 -11.59 -6.48 -14.18
CA THR A 51 -12.52 -7.54 -14.56
C THR A 51 -13.98 -7.19 -14.25
N SER A 52 -14.26 -6.07 -13.59
CA SER A 52 -15.61 -5.71 -13.18
C SER A 52 -16.38 -5.04 -14.32
N THR A 53 -17.59 -5.52 -14.60
CA THR A 53 -18.50 -4.92 -15.58
C THR A 53 -18.91 -3.50 -15.17
N LYS A 54 -18.94 -3.22 -13.87
CA LYS A 54 -19.23 -1.89 -13.31
C LYS A 54 -18.38 -1.59 -12.08
N GLY A 55 -18.01 -0.34 -11.87
CA GLY A 55 -17.17 0.05 -10.74
C GLY A 55 -17.03 1.55 -10.56
N GLU A 56 -16.52 1.93 -9.39
CA GLU A 56 -16.31 3.32 -8.99
C GLU A 56 -14.99 3.41 -8.20
N ILE A 57 -14.10 4.29 -8.65
CA ILE A 57 -12.86 4.65 -7.97
C ILE A 57 -13.00 6.10 -7.51
N LYS A 58 -13.02 6.31 -6.19
CA LYS A 58 -13.07 7.63 -5.59
C LYS A 58 -11.66 8.11 -5.26
N GLN A 59 -11.24 9.19 -5.88
CA GLN A 59 -10.06 9.95 -5.47
C GLN A 59 -10.51 11.22 -4.75
N LYS A 60 -9.59 11.84 -4.00
CA LYS A 60 -9.89 13.02 -3.17
C LYS A 60 -10.59 14.15 -3.95
N ASP A 61 -10.23 14.31 -5.23
CA ASP A 61 -10.68 15.41 -6.08
C ASP A 61 -11.43 14.93 -7.33
N THR A 62 -11.57 13.62 -7.57
CA THR A 62 -12.16 13.08 -8.80
C THR A 62 -12.70 11.67 -8.60
N ASP A 63 -13.90 11.43 -9.13
CA ASP A 63 -14.54 10.10 -9.13
C ASP A 63 -14.55 9.52 -10.55
N TYR A 64 -14.04 8.30 -10.70
CA TYR A 64 -14.07 7.55 -11.95
C TYR A 64 -15.09 6.42 -11.85
N LYS A 65 -16.14 6.44 -12.67
CA LYS A 65 -17.23 5.47 -12.66
C LYS A 65 -17.40 4.83 -14.03
N TRP A 66 -17.60 3.52 -14.08
CA TRP A 66 -17.94 2.80 -15.30
C TRP A 66 -19.06 1.80 -15.04
N ASP A 67 -19.93 1.61 -16.04
CA ASP A 67 -20.93 0.56 -16.07
C ASP A 67 -21.12 0.08 -17.51
N ASN A 68 -20.69 -1.14 -17.79
CA ASN A 68 -20.76 -1.79 -19.09
C ASN A 68 -21.89 -2.83 -19.16
N THR A 69 -22.85 -2.77 -18.23
CA THR A 69 -24.00 -3.70 -18.18
C THR A 69 -25.11 -3.30 -19.15
N GLU A 70 -25.15 -2.03 -19.57
CA GLU A 70 -26.16 -1.51 -20.50
C GLU A 70 -25.55 -1.20 -21.87
N ASN A 71 -26.24 -1.61 -22.95
CA ASN A 71 -25.97 -1.10 -24.29
C ASN A 71 -26.29 0.40 -24.27
N VAL A 72 -25.26 1.24 -24.21
CA VAL A 72 -25.42 2.69 -24.30
C VAL A 72 -25.97 3.00 -25.69
N THR A 73 -27.29 3.21 -25.79
CA THR A 73 -27.89 3.85 -26.95
C THR A 73 -27.42 5.30 -26.93
N VAL A 74 -26.28 5.56 -27.59
CA VAL A 74 -25.80 6.91 -27.80
C VAL A 74 -26.81 7.57 -28.73
N ASN A 75 -27.76 8.30 -28.16
CA ASN A 75 -28.62 9.18 -28.93
C ASN A 75 -27.75 10.37 -29.33
N THR A 76 -26.99 10.23 -30.43
CA THR A 76 -26.29 11.35 -31.06
C THR A 76 -27.36 12.25 -31.67
N PRO A 77 -27.61 13.47 -31.15
CA PRO A 77 -28.35 14.44 -31.94
C PRO A 77 -27.47 14.75 -33.15
N MET A 78 -27.87 14.22 -34.31
CA MET A 78 -27.28 14.55 -35.60
C MET A 78 -27.50 16.04 -35.84
N PHE A 79 -26.54 16.87 -35.43
CA PHE A 79 -26.46 18.26 -35.86
C PHE A 79 -26.09 18.26 -37.34
N TYR A 80 -27.09 18.20 -38.22
CA TYR A 80 -26.91 18.66 -39.59
C TYR A 80 -26.86 20.18 -39.57
N CYS A 81 -25.71 20.75 -39.93
CA CYS A 81 -25.62 22.16 -40.30
C CYS A 81 -26.45 22.38 -41.58
N ILE A 82 -27.37 23.35 -41.54
CA ILE A 82 -27.95 24.02 -42.71
C ILE A 82 -27.22 25.34 -42.90
#